data_AF-A0A1J5R7X2-F1
#
_entry.id   AF-A0A1J5R7X2-F1
#
_cell.length_a   1.000
_cell.length_b   1.000
_cell.length_c   1.000
_cell.angle_alpha   90.00
_cell.angle_beta   90.00
_cell.angle_gamma   90.00
#
_symmetry.space_group_name_H-M   'P 1'
#
loop_
_entity.id
_entity.type
_entity.pdbx_description
1 polymer ?
#
loop_
_entity_poly.entity_id
_entity_poly.type
_entity_poly.pdbx_seq_one_letter_code
_entity_poly.pdbx_strand_id
1 'polypeptide(L)'
;MNDALEYTRCYGLDLIEGTKEQIQSYGIGLNVAFPGEAGAPDHGITTVDPRGFRVVIYKKPRGRFAAHVHFPNVPDYPQSWNLGSQRAEVEVSPGVKKTTQMLGDSFTGSGDALVAAGIVREEQLPRPGRARSTSITWRPDGTIASQGSNDHGRAGSLWICRHGKNRFTVNVVVSWEEQQRRRQALDDELDVAREEWKRKIEAMPQPARLEPLPAWKLERLAEHGLEPRRTPSNVIDLQAWRAAHAA
;
A
#
# COMPACT_ATOMS: atom_id res chain seq x y z
N MET A 1 -0.69 -32.91 0.61
CA MET A 1 -0.57 -31.50 1.05
C MET A 1 -1.07 -31.45 2.46
N ASN A 2 -0.52 -30.57 3.31
CA ASN A 2 -0.94 -30.52 4.69
C ASN A 2 -2.31 -29.83 4.75
N ASP A 3 -3.37 -30.61 4.96
CA ASP A 3 -4.72 -30.09 5.15
C ASP A 3 -4.92 -29.50 6.55
N ALA A 4 -3.85 -29.36 7.33
CA ALA A 4 -3.87 -28.68 8.62
C ALA A 4 -4.17 -27.19 8.47
N LEU A 5 -4.89 -26.66 9.46
CA LEU A 5 -5.01 -25.22 9.68
C LEU A 5 -3.70 -24.71 10.30
N GLU A 6 -3.20 -23.61 9.76
CA GLU A 6 -1.98 -22.95 10.23
C GLU A 6 -2.36 -21.62 10.90
N TYR A 7 -1.88 -21.42 12.12
CA TYR A 7 -2.06 -20.16 12.85
C TYR A 7 -0.68 -19.57 13.10
N THR A 8 -0.44 -18.41 12.52
CA THR A 8 0.81 -17.67 12.66
C THR A 8 0.52 -16.31 13.29
N ARG A 9 1.21 -16.02 14.41
CA ARG A 9 1.23 -14.66 14.96
C ARG A 9 2.28 -13.84 14.22
N CYS A 10 1.84 -12.76 13.59
CA CYS A 10 2.70 -11.81 12.90
C CYS A 10 2.76 -10.50 13.69
N TYR A 11 3.69 -9.61 13.33
CA TYR A 11 3.72 -8.26 13.89
C TYR A 11 2.46 -7.48 13.49
N GLY A 12 1.58 -7.23 14.46
CA GLY A 12 0.38 -6.41 14.28
C GLY A 12 -0.83 -7.13 13.67
N LEU A 13 -0.78 -8.45 13.47
CA LEU A 13 -1.92 -9.24 13.02
C LEU A 13 -1.79 -10.73 13.41
N ASP A 14 -2.92 -11.43 13.43
CA ASP A 14 -2.95 -12.89 13.35
C ASP A 14 -3.20 -13.32 11.90
N LEU A 15 -2.48 -14.35 11.43
CA LEU A 15 -2.70 -15.01 10.14
C LEU A 15 -3.21 -16.43 10.37
N ILE A 16 -4.38 -16.74 9.83
CA ILE A 16 -4.99 -18.07 9.90
C ILE A 16 -5.20 -18.60 8.49
N GLU A 17 -4.56 -19.70 8.13
CA GLU A 17 -4.64 -20.32 6.80
C GLU A 17 -5.26 -21.71 6.88
N GLY A 18 -6.24 -22.00 6.02
CA GLY A 18 -6.98 -23.26 6.08
C GLY A 18 -8.05 -23.38 5.00
N THR A 19 -8.90 -24.40 5.11
CA THR A 19 -10.16 -24.46 4.36
C THR A 19 -11.16 -23.45 4.92
N LYS A 20 -12.27 -23.23 4.22
CA LYS A 20 -13.36 -22.37 4.69
C LYS A 20 -13.89 -22.83 6.04
N GLU A 21 -14.17 -24.13 6.17
CA GLU A 21 -14.73 -24.76 7.37
C GLU A 21 -13.76 -24.60 8.55
N GLN A 22 -12.46 -24.75 8.30
CA GLN A 22 -11.43 -24.58 9.32
C GLN A 22 -11.36 -23.14 9.82
N ILE A 23 -11.38 -22.14 8.93
CA ILE A 23 -11.40 -20.72 9.33
C ILE A 23 -12.71 -20.38 10.06
N GLN A 24 -13.84 -20.91 9.60
CA GLN A 24 -15.14 -20.75 10.24
C GLN A 24 -15.20 -21.38 11.64
N SER A 25 -14.41 -22.44 11.91
CA SER A 25 -14.30 -23.01 13.26
C SER A 25 -13.73 -22.04 14.30
N TYR A 26 -13.01 -20.98 13.86
CA TYR A 26 -12.55 -19.88 14.70
C TYR A 26 -13.59 -18.75 14.82
N GLY A 27 -14.81 -18.94 14.29
CA GLY A 27 -15.86 -17.93 14.26
C GLY A 27 -15.66 -16.83 13.22
N ILE A 28 -14.72 -17.01 12.29
CA ILE A 28 -14.41 -16.03 11.25
C ILE A 28 -15.22 -16.34 9.98
N GLY A 29 -15.92 -15.33 9.47
CA GLY A 29 -16.65 -15.45 8.20
C GLY A 29 -17.84 -16.42 8.25
N LEU A 30 -18.44 -16.60 9.43
CA LEU A 30 -19.69 -17.36 9.56
C LEU A 30 -20.79 -16.71 8.71
N ASN A 31 -21.51 -17.53 7.94
CA ASN A 31 -22.59 -17.10 7.04
C ASN A 31 -22.19 -16.07 5.96
N VAL A 32 -20.89 -15.93 5.69
CA VAL A 32 -20.40 -15.08 4.60
C VAL A 32 -19.88 -15.96 3.46
N ALA A 33 -20.20 -15.58 2.22
CA ALA A 33 -19.63 -16.21 1.04
C ALA A 33 -18.13 -15.87 0.93
N PHE A 34 -17.29 -16.89 0.82
CA PHE A 34 -15.83 -16.76 0.72
C PHE A 34 -15.40 -16.36 -0.69
N PRO A 35 -14.21 -15.75 -0.86
CA PRO A 35 -13.80 -15.26 -2.17
C PRO A 35 -13.80 -16.34 -3.27
N GLY A 36 -14.48 -16.05 -4.37
CA GLY A 36 -14.69 -16.99 -5.48
C GLY A 36 -15.92 -17.90 -5.35
N GLU A 37 -16.69 -17.80 -4.26
CA GLU A 37 -18.03 -18.39 -4.17
C GLU A 37 -19.07 -17.50 -4.86
N ALA A 38 -20.23 -18.06 -5.18
CA ALA A 38 -21.34 -17.32 -5.77
C ALA A 38 -21.75 -16.14 -4.85
N GLY A 39 -21.72 -14.92 -5.37
CA GLY A 39 -22.08 -13.71 -4.63
C GLY A 39 -20.94 -13.06 -3.83
N ALA A 40 -19.75 -13.66 -3.77
CA ALA A 40 -18.57 -13.06 -3.17
C ALA A 40 -17.67 -12.35 -4.20
N PRO A 41 -16.91 -11.31 -3.81
CA PRO A 41 -15.79 -10.79 -4.59
C PRO A 41 -14.76 -11.90 -4.90
N ASP A 42 -14.06 -11.80 -6.03
CA ASP A 42 -13.09 -12.83 -6.42
C ASP A 42 -11.83 -12.86 -5.55
N HIS A 43 -11.36 -11.69 -5.10
CA HIS A 43 -10.03 -11.57 -4.47
C HIS A 43 -10.05 -11.55 -2.94
N GLY A 44 -11.08 -10.97 -2.31
CA GLY A 44 -11.12 -10.89 -0.87
C GLY A 44 -12.42 -10.32 -0.30
N ILE A 45 -12.71 -10.67 0.96
CA ILE A 45 -13.84 -10.14 1.73
C ILE A 45 -13.36 -9.57 3.06
N THR A 46 -14.05 -8.57 3.58
CA THR A 46 -13.83 -8.04 4.92
C THR A 46 -14.94 -8.52 5.85
N THR A 47 -14.58 -8.97 7.05
CA THR A 47 -15.48 -9.38 8.13
C THR A 47 -14.86 -9.02 9.49
N VAL A 48 -15.37 -9.59 10.58
CA VAL A 48 -14.80 -9.50 11.92
C VAL A 48 -14.61 -10.87 12.56
N ASP A 49 -13.67 -10.97 13.50
CA ASP A 49 -13.49 -12.15 14.34
C ASP A 49 -14.36 -12.07 15.62
N PRO A 50 -14.44 -13.13 16.44
CA PRO A 50 -15.19 -13.11 17.70
C PRO A 50 -14.70 -12.11 18.75
N ARG A 51 -13.50 -11.54 18.59
CA ARG A 51 -12.94 -10.49 19.46
C ARG A 51 -13.36 -9.09 18.97
N GLY A 52 -14.00 -9.00 17.81
CA GLY A 52 -14.42 -7.74 17.17
C GLY A 52 -13.35 -7.10 16.31
N PHE A 53 -12.23 -7.77 16.04
CA PHE A 53 -11.17 -7.25 15.19
C PHE A 53 -11.50 -7.42 13.72
N ARG A 54 -11.05 -6.46 12.89
CA ARG A 54 -11.25 -6.51 11.44
C ARG A 54 -10.47 -7.67 10.84
N VAL A 55 -11.15 -8.50 10.04
CA VAL A 55 -10.54 -9.61 9.30
C VAL A 55 -10.67 -9.38 7.81
N VAL A 56 -9.60 -9.64 7.07
CA VAL A 56 -9.66 -9.76 5.61
C VAL A 56 -9.35 -11.19 5.20
N ILE A 57 -10.27 -11.81 4.46
CA ILE A 57 -10.12 -13.17 3.97
C ILE A 57 -9.79 -13.12 2.49
N TYR A 58 -8.70 -13.78 2.09
CA TYR A 58 -8.24 -13.87 0.70
C TYR A 58 -8.26 -15.32 0.22
N LYS A 59 -8.50 -15.50 -1.09
CA LYS A 59 -8.37 -16.80 -1.75
C LYS A 59 -6.89 -17.19 -1.89
N LYS A 60 -6.57 -18.44 -1.57
CA LYS A 60 -5.28 -19.07 -1.85
C LYS A 60 -5.48 -20.19 -2.90
N PRO A 61 -4.41 -20.63 -3.59
CA PRO A 61 -4.50 -21.77 -4.49
C PRO A 61 -5.08 -23.01 -3.80
N ARG A 62 -5.67 -23.91 -4.60
CA ARG A 62 -6.14 -25.24 -4.16
C ARG A 62 -7.26 -25.19 -3.10
N GLY A 63 -8.18 -24.23 -3.23
CA GLY A 63 -9.38 -24.14 -2.37
C GLY A 63 -9.09 -23.72 -0.93
N ARG A 64 -7.90 -23.17 -0.66
CA ARG A 64 -7.53 -22.64 0.66
C ARG A 64 -7.82 -21.14 0.75
N PHE A 65 -7.80 -20.65 1.98
CA PHE A 65 -7.99 -19.25 2.30
C PHE A 65 -6.99 -18.80 3.35
N ALA A 66 -6.75 -17.49 3.39
CA ALA A 66 -5.97 -16.83 4.44
C ALA A 66 -6.82 -15.73 5.06
N ALA A 67 -7.04 -15.79 6.37
CA ALA A 67 -7.70 -14.78 7.17
C ALA A 67 -6.66 -13.94 7.92
N HIS A 68 -6.58 -12.66 7.58
CA HIS A 68 -5.69 -11.68 8.22
C HIS A 68 -6.50 -10.91 9.26
N VAL A 69 -6.24 -11.14 10.55
CA VAL A 69 -6.91 -10.43 11.65
C VAL A 69 -6.08 -9.23 12.06
N HIS A 70 -6.54 -8.02 11.72
CA HIS A 70 -5.81 -6.78 11.96
C HIS A 70 -6.10 -6.24 13.36
N PHE A 71 -5.04 -6.00 14.15
CA PHE A 71 -5.18 -5.35 15.44
C PHE A 71 -5.32 -3.83 15.29
N PRO A 72 -6.14 -3.18 16.13
CA PRO A 72 -6.31 -1.73 16.07
C PRO A 72 -5.02 -1.02 16.49
N ASN A 73 -4.83 0.20 15.97
CA ASN A 73 -3.73 1.10 16.32
C ASN A 73 -2.31 0.57 16.03
N VAL A 74 -2.19 -0.50 15.23
CA VAL A 74 -0.91 -0.96 14.71
C VAL A 74 -0.38 0.12 13.75
N PRO A 75 0.79 0.73 14.00
CA PRO A 75 1.38 1.69 13.08
C PRO A 75 1.64 1.02 11.72
N ASP A 76 1.58 1.81 10.64
CA ASP A 76 1.88 1.31 9.31
C ASP A 76 3.30 0.75 9.23
N TYR A 77 3.46 -0.37 8.52
CA TYR A 77 4.78 -0.94 8.27
C TYR A 77 5.61 0.02 7.40
N PRO A 78 6.87 0.32 7.76
CA PRO A 78 7.74 1.16 6.95
C PRO A 78 8.02 0.49 5.60
N GLN A 79 7.46 1.08 4.55
CA GLN A 79 7.65 0.65 3.16
C GLN A 79 8.55 1.64 2.42
N SER A 80 9.36 1.13 1.49
CA SER A 80 10.35 1.93 0.74
C SER A 80 9.74 3.10 -0.01
N TRP A 81 8.53 2.93 -0.54
CA TRP A 81 7.80 4.00 -1.21
C TRP A 81 7.37 5.13 -0.28
N ASN A 82 7.21 4.90 1.03
CA ASN A 82 6.75 5.88 2.00
C ASN A 82 7.95 6.74 2.40
N LEU A 83 9.10 6.11 2.68
CA LEU A 83 10.32 6.85 3.00
C LEU A 83 10.92 7.55 1.76
N GLY A 84 10.87 6.90 0.60
CA GLY A 84 11.37 7.49 -0.65
C GLY A 84 10.52 8.65 -1.18
N SER A 85 9.20 8.63 -0.97
CA SER A 85 8.29 9.72 -1.39
C SER A 85 8.16 10.84 -0.37
N GLN A 86 8.53 10.61 0.89
CA GLN A 86 8.52 11.62 1.95
C GLN A 86 9.74 12.55 1.93
N ARG A 87 10.63 12.44 0.94
CA ARG A 87 11.74 13.36 0.81
C ARG A 87 11.21 14.78 0.61
N ALA A 88 11.62 15.68 1.50
CA ALA A 88 11.15 17.05 1.52
C ALA A 88 11.36 17.75 0.16
N GLU A 89 10.34 18.47 -0.29
CA GLU A 89 10.50 19.45 -1.36
C GLU A 89 11.38 20.60 -0.84
N VAL A 90 12.50 20.85 -1.50
CA VAL A 90 13.40 21.96 -1.17
C VAL A 90 13.37 22.96 -2.31
N GLU A 91 13.20 24.25 -2.01
CA GLU A 91 13.36 25.30 -3.03
C GLU A 91 14.85 25.46 -3.36
N VAL A 92 15.20 25.26 -4.63
CA VAL A 92 16.59 25.28 -5.11
C VAL A 92 16.92 26.52 -5.94
N SER A 93 15.88 27.22 -6.41
CA SER A 93 15.93 28.47 -7.17
C SER A 93 14.55 29.12 -7.06
N PRO A 94 14.40 30.46 -7.21
CA PRO A 94 13.09 31.12 -7.10
C PRO A 94 12.01 30.46 -7.96
N GLY A 95 10.99 29.89 -7.31
CA GLY A 95 9.87 29.22 -7.99
C GLY A 95 10.18 27.82 -8.52
N VAL A 96 11.32 27.22 -8.17
CA VAL A 96 11.70 25.85 -8.50
C VAL A 96 11.92 25.03 -7.24
N LYS A 97 11.11 23.98 -7.08
CA LYS A 97 11.25 23.02 -6.00
C LYS A 97 11.88 21.73 -6.52
N LYS A 98 12.73 21.11 -5.71
CA LYS A 98 13.38 19.83 -5.96
C LYS A 98 12.89 18.78 -4.97
N THR A 99 12.54 17.61 -5.48
CA THR A 99 12.37 16.37 -4.73
C THR A 99 13.41 15.38 -5.20
N THR A 100 14.27 14.92 -4.29
CA THR A 100 15.27 13.89 -4.60
C THR A 100 14.57 12.53 -4.58
N GLN A 101 14.69 11.72 -5.62
CA GLN A 101 14.12 10.37 -5.69
C GLN A 101 15.24 9.32 -5.85
N MET A 102 14.89 8.03 -5.82
CA MET A 102 15.87 6.94 -6.00
C MET A 102 16.51 6.96 -7.40
N LEU A 103 15.70 7.15 -8.45
CA LEU A 103 16.16 7.09 -9.84
C LEU A 103 16.69 8.43 -10.37
N GLY A 104 16.43 9.52 -9.68
CA GLY A 104 16.66 10.85 -10.22
C GLY A 104 16.20 11.96 -9.30
N ASP A 105 16.26 13.18 -9.81
CA ASP A 105 15.76 14.38 -9.14
C ASP A 105 14.55 14.92 -9.91
N SER A 106 13.49 15.27 -9.18
CA SER A 106 12.27 15.84 -9.75
C SER A 106 12.22 17.33 -9.44
N PHE A 107 12.18 18.17 -10.47
CA PHE A 107 12.10 19.61 -10.35
C PHE A 107 10.71 20.08 -10.78
N THR A 108 10.03 20.86 -9.95
CA THR A 108 8.71 21.41 -10.26
C THR A 108 8.75 22.94 -10.25
N GLY A 109 8.09 23.55 -11.23
CA GLY A 109 8.08 25.00 -11.39
C GLY A 109 7.33 25.46 -12.63
N SER A 110 7.34 26.78 -12.88
CA SER A 110 6.93 27.33 -14.18
C SER A 110 7.98 27.06 -15.25
N GLY A 111 7.60 27.18 -16.53
CA GLY A 111 8.54 27.01 -17.63
C GLY A 111 9.71 27.99 -17.51
N ASP A 112 9.40 29.27 -17.31
CA ASP A 112 10.39 30.34 -17.17
C ASP A 112 11.31 30.14 -15.97
N ALA A 113 10.78 29.70 -14.82
CA ALA A 113 11.58 29.45 -13.63
C ALA A 113 12.55 28.28 -13.83
N LEU A 114 12.10 27.20 -14.48
CA LEU A 114 12.94 26.04 -14.78
C LEU A 114 14.03 26.36 -15.81
N VAL A 115 13.73 27.22 -16.78
CA VAL A 115 14.71 27.73 -17.76
C VAL A 115 15.71 28.66 -17.09
N ALA A 116 15.24 29.61 -16.28
CA ALA A 116 16.11 30.53 -15.53
C ALA A 116 17.03 29.80 -14.55
N ALA A 117 16.55 28.71 -13.94
CA ALA A 117 17.34 27.85 -13.08
C ALA A 117 18.33 26.93 -13.83
N GLY A 118 18.33 26.96 -15.18
CA GLY A 118 19.20 26.13 -16.00
C GLY A 118 18.88 24.63 -15.98
N ILE A 119 17.68 24.24 -15.52
CA ILE A 119 17.28 22.83 -15.42
C ILE A 119 16.88 22.28 -16.79
N VAL A 120 16.24 23.10 -17.62
CA VAL A 120 15.85 22.79 -19.00
C VAL A 120 16.10 23.99 -19.89
N ARG A 121 16.23 23.76 -21.20
CA ARG A 121 16.26 24.82 -22.21
C ARG A 121 14.84 25.13 -22.68
N GLU A 122 14.61 26.34 -23.19
CA GLU A 122 13.29 26.78 -23.64
C GLU A 122 12.72 25.85 -24.72
N GLU A 123 13.56 25.41 -25.65
CA GLU A 123 13.17 24.47 -26.72
C GLU A 123 12.80 23.08 -26.21
N GLN A 124 13.20 22.73 -24.98
CA GLN A 124 12.90 21.43 -24.38
C GLN A 124 11.49 21.35 -23.79
N LEU A 125 10.87 22.49 -23.52
CA LEU A 125 9.54 22.56 -22.94
C LEU A 125 8.44 22.17 -23.96
N PRO A 126 7.42 21.41 -23.53
CA PRO A 126 6.26 21.10 -24.37
C PRO A 126 5.53 22.36 -24.83
N ARG A 127 5.45 22.58 -26.16
CA ARG A 127 4.78 23.76 -26.73
C ARG A 127 3.24 23.66 -26.65
N PRO A 128 2.52 24.76 -26.35
CA PRO A 128 1.07 24.81 -26.48
C PRO A 128 0.61 24.52 -27.92
N GLY A 129 -0.46 23.73 -28.09
CA GLY A 129 -1.11 23.55 -29.39
C GLY A 129 -0.72 22.30 -30.19
N ARG A 130 0.27 21.51 -29.76
CA ARG A 130 0.44 20.14 -30.29
C ARG A 130 -0.40 19.17 -29.48
N ALA A 131 -1.27 18.40 -30.15
CA ALA A 131 -2.03 17.28 -29.59
C ALA A 131 -1.17 16.09 -29.11
N ARG A 132 0.15 16.28 -28.96
CA ARG A 132 1.12 15.20 -28.71
C ARG A 132 1.77 15.38 -27.34
N SER A 133 1.23 14.58 -26.42
CA SER A 133 1.76 14.18 -25.12
C SER A 133 1.91 15.27 -24.06
N THR A 134 1.32 15.00 -22.89
CA THR A 134 1.60 15.70 -21.64
C THR A 134 3.04 15.52 -21.17
N SER A 135 3.83 14.65 -21.83
CA SER A 135 5.22 14.42 -21.48
C SER A 135 6.16 14.24 -22.68
N ILE A 136 7.40 14.71 -22.54
CA ILE A 136 8.47 14.56 -23.53
C ILE A 136 9.73 14.05 -22.81
N THR A 137 10.41 13.09 -23.41
CA THR A 137 11.70 12.61 -22.92
C THR A 137 12.81 13.10 -23.84
N TRP A 138 13.79 13.80 -23.27
CA TRP A 138 15.03 14.18 -23.92
C TRP A 138 16.14 13.24 -23.49
N ARG A 139 16.89 12.73 -24.46
CA ARG A 139 18.09 11.94 -24.23
C ARG A 139 19.25 12.85 -23.81
N PRO A 140 20.33 12.27 -23.23
CA PRO A 140 21.50 13.05 -22.81
C PRO A 140 22.19 13.81 -23.95
N ASP A 141 22.09 13.31 -25.19
CA ASP A 141 22.60 13.95 -26.39
C ASP A 141 21.73 15.14 -26.89
N GLY A 142 20.62 15.41 -26.19
CA GLY A 142 19.68 16.46 -26.57
C GLY A 142 18.69 16.05 -27.66
N THR A 143 18.59 14.78 -28.05
CA THR A 143 17.56 14.30 -28.97
C THR A 143 16.27 13.93 -28.25
N ILE A 144 15.13 14.07 -28.93
CA ILE A 144 13.83 13.65 -28.39
C ILE A 144 13.69 12.13 -28.56
N ALA A 145 13.27 11.45 -27.50
CA ALA A 145 13.00 10.02 -27.52
C ALA A 145 11.73 9.71 -28.33
N SER A 146 11.72 8.57 -29.03
CA SER A 146 10.53 8.12 -29.74
C SER A 146 9.44 7.70 -28.74
N GLN A 147 8.18 7.88 -29.12
CA GLN A 147 7.05 7.43 -28.30
C GLN A 147 7.15 5.91 -28.06
N GLY A 148 6.99 5.48 -26.81
CA GLY A 148 7.10 4.07 -26.41
C GLY A 148 8.53 3.57 -26.16
N SER A 149 9.55 4.43 -26.29
CA SER A 149 10.92 4.07 -25.93
C SER A 149 11.15 4.07 -24.41
N ASN A 150 12.04 3.19 -23.94
CA ASN A 150 12.49 3.12 -22.55
C ASN A 150 13.67 4.06 -22.26
N ASP A 151 13.85 5.13 -23.04
CA ASP A 151 15.01 6.03 -22.93
C ASP A 151 14.97 6.93 -21.67
N HIS A 152 13.84 6.97 -20.98
CA HIS A 152 13.66 7.69 -19.72
C HIS A 152 14.44 7.07 -18.54
N GLY A 153 15.08 5.90 -18.71
CA GLY A 153 15.93 5.28 -17.69
C GLY A 153 17.43 5.55 -17.83
N ARG A 154 17.85 6.26 -18.89
CA ARG A 154 19.28 6.54 -19.13
C ARG A 154 19.75 7.72 -18.29
N ALA A 155 20.93 7.61 -17.70
CA ALA A 155 21.56 8.69 -16.93
C ALA A 155 21.67 9.97 -17.78
N GLY A 156 21.23 11.10 -17.21
CA GLY A 156 21.18 12.39 -17.89
C GLY A 156 19.95 12.62 -18.76
N SER A 157 19.08 11.62 -18.94
CA SER A 157 17.79 11.84 -19.61
C SER A 157 16.90 12.77 -18.79
N LEU A 158 16.13 13.60 -19.50
CA LEU A 158 15.15 14.52 -18.92
C LEU A 158 13.75 14.06 -19.32
N TRP A 159 12.90 13.74 -18.35
CA TRP A 159 11.49 13.47 -18.58
C TRP A 159 10.64 14.64 -18.09
N ILE A 160 10.10 15.42 -19.03
CA ILE A 160 9.39 16.67 -18.78
C ILE A 160 7.90 16.41 -18.92
N CYS A 161 7.16 16.56 -17.82
CA CYS A 161 5.70 16.45 -17.76
C CYS A 161 5.05 17.82 -17.57
N ARG A 162 3.98 18.10 -18.29
CA ARG A 162 3.17 19.32 -18.17
C ARG A 162 1.88 19.00 -17.40
N HIS A 163 1.64 19.73 -16.31
CA HIS A 163 0.47 19.55 -15.44
C HIS A 163 -0.60 20.65 -15.60
N GLY A 164 -0.38 21.63 -16.48
CA GLY A 164 -1.31 22.73 -16.72
C GLY A 164 -0.72 23.77 -17.67
N LYS A 165 -1.26 24.99 -17.68
CA LYS A 165 -0.82 26.04 -18.62
C LYS A 165 0.66 26.40 -18.44
N ASN A 166 1.11 26.56 -17.19
CA ASN A 166 2.47 27.02 -16.86
C ASN A 166 3.06 26.27 -15.65
N ARG A 167 2.84 24.96 -15.55
CA ARG A 167 3.42 24.13 -14.48
C ARG A 167 3.98 22.86 -15.09
N PHE A 168 5.24 22.59 -14.79
CA PHE A 168 5.99 21.47 -15.30
C PHE A 168 6.67 20.71 -14.17
N THR A 169 6.93 19.44 -14.44
CA THR A 169 7.77 18.55 -13.64
C THR A 169 8.86 18.02 -14.55
N VAL A 170 10.12 18.24 -14.19
CA VAL A 170 11.30 17.76 -14.92
C VAL A 170 11.98 16.71 -14.07
N ASN A 171 11.97 15.47 -14.52
CA ASN A 171 12.69 14.39 -13.86
C ASN A 171 14.03 14.18 -14.56
N VAL A 172 15.12 14.35 -13.81
CA VAL A 172 16.49 14.17 -14.27
C VAL A 172 17.00 12.85 -13.73
N VAL A 173 17.33 11.92 -14.62
CA VAL A 173 17.84 10.61 -14.23
C VAL A 173 19.31 10.75 -13.83
N VAL A 174 19.66 10.26 -12.65
CA VAL A 174 21.06 10.24 -12.18
C VAL A 174 21.81 9.01 -12.68
N SER A 175 23.14 9.00 -12.55
CA SER A 175 23.95 7.84 -12.92
C SER A 175 23.56 6.60 -12.11
N TRP A 176 23.83 5.42 -12.67
CA TRP A 176 23.55 4.15 -11.99
C TRP A 176 24.26 4.06 -10.63
N GLU A 177 25.50 4.54 -10.56
CA GLU A 177 26.29 4.58 -9.32
C GLU A 177 25.59 5.41 -8.24
N GLU A 178 25.06 6.57 -8.61
CA GLU A 178 24.28 7.42 -7.69
C GLU A 178 22.94 6.77 -7.32
N GLN A 179 22.27 6.08 -8.24
CA GLN A 179 21.05 5.32 -7.91
C GLN A 179 21.34 4.21 -6.89
N GLN A 180 22.45 3.49 -7.04
CA GLN A 180 22.86 2.46 -6.09
C GLN A 180 23.21 3.05 -4.73
N ARG A 181 23.95 4.16 -4.70
CA ARG A 181 24.26 4.87 -3.45
C ARG A 181 22.98 5.33 -2.74
N ARG A 182 22.02 5.89 -3.49
CA ARG A 182 20.71 6.33 -2.95
C ARG A 182 19.86 5.15 -2.47
N ARG A 183 19.93 4.00 -3.16
CA ARG A 183 19.24 2.77 -2.79
C ARG A 183 19.80 2.21 -1.49
N GLN A 184 21.12 2.08 -1.38
CA GLN A 184 21.76 1.60 -0.16
C GLN A 184 21.38 2.48 1.04
N ALA A 185 21.47 3.81 0.88
CA ALA A 185 21.08 4.74 1.94
C ALA A 185 19.59 4.60 2.34
N LEU A 186 18.70 4.34 1.38
CA LEU A 186 17.28 4.09 1.64
C LEU A 186 17.07 2.74 2.34
N ASP A 187 17.81 1.70 1.95
CA ASP A 187 17.74 0.38 2.58
C ASP A 187 18.23 0.45 4.03
N ASP A 188 19.32 1.18 4.31
CA ASP A 188 19.82 1.42 5.66
C ASP A 188 18.78 2.18 6.52
N GLU A 189 18.14 3.22 5.97
CA GLU A 189 17.07 3.97 6.63
C GLU A 189 15.84 3.10 6.89
N LEU A 190 15.46 2.25 5.92
CA LEU A 190 14.35 1.31 6.05
C LEU A 190 14.60 0.29 7.16
N ASP A 191 15.82 -0.22 7.27
CA ASP A 191 16.14 -1.20 8.30
C ASP A 191 16.06 -0.59 9.69
N VAL A 192 16.56 0.64 9.88
CA VAL A 192 16.36 1.38 11.14
C VAL A 192 14.87 1.59 11.43
N ALA A 193 14.10 2.07 10.45
CA ALA A 193 12.66 2.29 10.61
C ALA A 193 11.90 1.00 10.93
N ARG A 194 12.29 -0.14 10.31
CA ARG A 194 11.71 -1.47 10.56
C ARG A 194 12.00 -1.95 11.97
N GLU A 195 13.22 -1.79 12.47
CA GLU A 195 13.56 -2.16 13.84
C GLU A 195 12.82 -1.28 14.85
N GLU A 196 12.71 0.03 14.62
CA GLU A 196 11.89 0.90 15.46
C GLU A 196 10.41 0.52 15.43
N TRP A 197 9.89 0.18 14.26
CA TRP A 197 8.51 -0.29 14.10
C TRP A 197 8.29 -1.60 14.86
N LYS A 198 9.18 -2.60 14.69
CA LYS A 198 9.12 -3.87 15.42
C LYS A 198 9.10 -3.64 16.93
N ARG A 199 10.03 -2.82 17.45
CA ARG A 199 10.08 -2.47 18.88
C ARG A 199 8.78 -1.85 19.37
N LYS A 200 8.16 -0.96 18.57
CA LYS A 200 6.84 -0.38 18.89
C LYS A 200 5.76 -1.46 18.95
N ILE A 201 5.70 -2.37 17.97
CA ILE A 201 4.73 -3.47 17.95
C ILE A 201 4.92 -4.43 19.13
N GLU A 202 6.16 -4.78 19.46
CA GLU A 202 6.48 -5.67 20.58
C GLU A 202 6.09 -5.06 21.94
N ALA A 203 6.20 -3.74 22.07
CA ALA A 203 5.77 -3.02 23.27
C ALA A 203 4.25 -2.85 23.37
N MET A 204 3.49 -3.07 22.29
CA MET A 204 2.04 -2.96 22.31
C MET A 204 1.38 -4.16 23.00
N PRO A 205 0.29 -3.96 23.77
CA PRO A 205 -0.50 -5.05 24.30
C PRO A 205 -1.00 -5.96 23.17
N GLN A 206 -0.58 -7.23 23.21
CA GLN A 206 -1.01 -8.23 22.23
C GLN A 206 -2.36 -8.81 22.64
N PRO A 207 -3.35 -8.88 21.74
CA PRO A 207 -4.60 -9.56 22.02
C PRO A 207 -4.39 -11.04 22.35
N ALA A 208 -5.32 -11.61 23.14
CA ALA A 208 -5.34 -13.05 23.40
C ALA A 208 -5.41 -13.82 22.08
N ARG A 209 -4.74 -14.99 22.01
CA ARG A 209 -4.80 -15.87 20.82
C ARG A 209 -6.25 -16.21 20.53
N LEU A 210 -6.64 -16.22 19.26
CA LEU A 210 -7.94 -16.76 18.91
C LEU A 210 -7.86 -18.29 19.01
N GLU A 211 -8.76 -18.87 19.79
CA GLU A 211 -8.91 -20.32 19.93
C GLU A 211 -10.11 -20.79 19.10
N PRO A 212 -10.13 -22.05 18.63
CA PRO A 212 -11.31 -22.62 18.00
C PRO A 212 -12.54 -22.50 18.91
N LEU A 213 -13.69 -22.14 18.33
CA LEU A 213 -14.94 -22.11 19.08
C LEU A 213 -15.39 -23.54 19.37
N PRO A 214 -15.91 -23.81 20.58
CA PRO A 214 -16.52 -25.11 20.87
C PRO A 214 -17.76 -25.31 19.99
N ALA A 215 -18.06 -26.56 19.62
CA ALA A 215 -19.11 -26.92 18.66
C ALA A 215 -20.47 -26.27 18.96
N TRP A 216 -20.91 -26.31 20.23
CA TRP A 216 -22.18 -25.71 20.66
C TRP A 216 -22.29 -24.21 20.37
N LYS A 217 -21.17 -23.47 20.36
CA LYS A 217 -21.14 -22.04 20.09
C LYS A 217 -21.21 -21.75 18.59
N LEU A 218 -20.65 -22.63 17.76
CA LEU A 218 -20.80 -22.57 16.31
C LEU A 218 -22.24 -22.82 15.88
N GLU A 219 -22.87 -23.85 16.46
CA GLU A 219 -24.29 -24.17 16.22
C GLU A 219 -25.20 -23.00 16.57
N ARG A 220 -25.01 -22.41 17.77
CA ARG A 220 -25.80 -21.25 18.21
C ARG A 220 -25.59 -20.00 17.34
N LEU A 221 -24.39 -19.77 16.83
CA LEU A 221 -24.11 -18.66 15.90
C LEU A 221 -24.71 -18.89 14.50
N ALA A 222 -24.81 -20.15 14.07
CA ALA A 222 -25.48 -20.53 12.83
C ALA A 222 -27.01 -20.38 12.94
N GLU A 223 -27.59 -20.82 14.06
CA GLU A 223 -29.04 -20.77 14.33
C GLU A 223 -29.58 -19.35 14.47
N HIS A 224 -28.85 -18.46 15.16
CA HIS A 224 -29.35 -17.12 15.43
C HIS A 224 -29.24 -16.16 14.25
N GLY A 225 -28.76 -16.62 13.08
CA GLY A 225 -28.79 -15.84 11.84
C GLY A 225 -28.33 -14.41 12.09
N LEU A 226 -27.19 -14.23 12.77
CA LEU A 226 -26.53 -12.94 12.84
C LEU A 226 -26.04 -12.61 11.43
N GLU A 227 -26.99 -12.25 10.55
CA GLU A 227 -26.76 -11.41 9.41
C GLU A 227 -25.88 -10.28 9.94
N PRO A 228 -24.61 -10.18 9.50
CA PRO A 228 -23.83 -9.03 9.82
C PRO A 228 -24.62 -7.88 9.22
N ARG A 229 -25.32 -7.09 10.07
CA ARG A 229 -25.99 -5.88 9.60
C ARG A 229 -24.90 -5.11 8.87
N ARG A 230 -24.98 -5.08 7.54
CA ARG A 230 -24.16 -4.22 6.70
C ARG A 230 -24.57 -2.80 7.05
N THR A 231 -24.02 -2.28 8.15
CA THR A 231 -24.02 -0.84 8.34
C THR A 231 -23.06 -0.27 7.31
N PRO A 232 -23.46 0.73 6.51
CA PRO A 232 -22.57 1.40 5.56
C PRO A 232 -21.37 2.10 6.24
N SER A 233 -21.29 2.09 7.57
CA SER A 233 -20.14 2.49 8.37
C SER A 233 -19.69 1.33 9.27
N ASN A 234 -18.39 0.98 9.18
CA ASN A 234 -17.69 -0.09 9.90
C ASN A 234 -17.58 0.13 11.43
N VAL A 235 -18.67 0.43 12.14
CA VAL A 235 -18.67 0.56 13.60
C VAL A 235 -19.60 -0.51 14.17
N ILE A 236 -19.01 -1.56 14.73
CA ILE A 236 -19.75 -2.47 15.62
C ILE A 236 -20.05 -1.69 16.89
N ASP A 237 -21.34 -1.56 17.21
CA ASP A 237 -21.76 -1.06 18.51
C ASP A 237 -21.35 -2.08 19.58
N LEU A 238 -20.21 -1.82 20.21
CA LEU A 238 -19.63 -2.63 21.27
C LEU A 238 -20.54 -2.75 22.50
N GLN A 239 -21.45 -1.80 22.74
CA GLN A 239 -22.42 -1.90 23.84
C GLN A 239 -23.53 -2.88 23.48
N ALA A 240 -24.09 -2.81 22.27
CA ALA A 240 -25.10 -3.76 21.80
C ALA A 240 -24.55 -5.20 21.77
N TRP A 241 -23.31 -5.38 21.33
CA TRP A 241 -22.66 -6.70 21.32
C TRP A 241 -22.43 -7.24 22.73
N ARG A 242 -21.95 -6.41 23.67
CA ARG A 242 -21.76 -6.81 25.08
C ARG A 242 -23.08 -7.15 25.77
N ALA A 243 -24.15 -6.38 25.52
CA ALA A 243 -25.47 -6.63 26.09
C ALA A 243 -26.06 -7.97 25.63
N ALA A 244 -25.84 -8.35 24.37
CA ALA A 244 -26.32 -9.63 23.81
C ALA A 244 -25.57 -10.87 24.34
N HIS A 245 -24.40 -10.70 24.97
CA HIS A 245 -23.53 -11.80 25.39
C HIS A 245 -23.27 -11.82 26.91
N ALA A 246 -23.93 -10.95 27.67
CA ALA A 246 -23.86 -10.92 29.14
C ALA A 246 -24.92 -11.80 29.83
N ALA A 247 -25.61 -12.67 29.08
CA ALA A 247 -26.62 -13.62 29.56
C ALA A 247 -26.18 -15.08 29.36
#